data_AF-A0A8T3WBP4-F1
#
_entry.id   AF-A0A8T3WBP4-F1
#
_cell.length_a   1.000
_cell.length_b   1.000
_cell.length_c   1.000
_cell.angle_alpha   90.00
_cell.angle_beta   90.00
_cell.angle_gamma   90.00
#
_symmetry.space_group_name_H-M   'P 1'
#
loop_
_entity.id
_entity.type
_entity.pdbx_description
1 polymer ?
#
loop_
_entity_poly.entity_id
_entity_poly.type
_entity_poly.pdbx_seq_one_letter_code
_entity_poly.pdbx_strand_id
1 'polypeptide(L)' 'MVLKNVAPLKGGYMITSIVGFIISAVYVFPRSQTWGFTFTIFFMLMFVASLISMTYGPDEAMLHAGHERERRNKKSEK' A
#
# COMPACT_ATOMS: atom_id res chain seq x y z
N MET A 1 -14.88 20.40 13.37
CA MET A 1 -14.21 20.49 12.05
C MET A 1 -13.91 19.08 11.58
N VAL A 2 -14.62 18.60 10.57
CA VAL A 2 -14.50 17.23 10.02
C VAL A 2 -13.16 17.14 9.29
N LEU A 3 -12.16 16.49 9.90
CA LEU A 3 -10.91 16.15 9.23
C LEU A 3 -11.14 14.91 8.35
N LYS A 4 -11.66 15.23 7.16
CA LYS A 4 -11.48 14.55 5.88
C LYS A 4 -10.53 13.34 5.93
N ASN A 5 -11.13 12.15 5.98
CA ASN A 5 -10.64 10.86 5.51
C ASN A 5 -9.12 10.77 5.33
N VAL A 6 -8.45 10.18 6.32
CA VAL A 6 -7.11 9.63 6.13
C VAL A 6 -7.11 8.75 4.87
N ALA A 7 -6.25 9.12 3.93
CA ALA A 7 -6.34 8.76 2.52
C ALA A 7 -6.32 7.24 2.27
N PRO A 8 -7.08 6.72 1.29
CA PRO A 8 -6.95 5.34 0.83
C PRO A 8 -5.68 5.19 -0.02
N LEU A 9 -4.50 5.34 0.59
CA LEU A 9 -3.22 5.36 -0.12
C LEU A 9 -2.68 3.95 -0.44
N LYS A 10 -3.24 2.89 0.16
CA LYS A 10 -2.80 1.49 -0.03
C LYS A 10 -3.81 0.58 -0.76
N GLY A 11 -5.08 1.00 -0.87
CA GLY A 11 -6.12 0.18 -1.52
C GLY A 11 -5.91 0.00 -3.02
N GLY A 12 -5.56 1.08 -3.73
CA GLY A 12 -5.30 1.03 -5.17
C GLY A 12 -4.14 0.11 -5.55
N TYR A 13 -3.06 0.11 -4.76
CA TYR A 13 -1.89 -0.74 -5.00
C TYR A 13 -2.22 -2.23 -4.84
N MET A 14 -3.01 -2.57 -3.82
CA MET A 14 -3.51 -3.92 -3.60
C MET A 14 -4.42 -4.37 -4.76
N ILE A 15 -5.38 -3.53 -5.18
CA ILE A 15 -6.28 -3.84 -6.29
C ILE A 15 -5.50 -4.06 -7.59
N THR A 16 -4.52 -3.20 -7.90
CA THR A 16 -3.66 -3.36 -9.08
C THR A 16 -2.89 -4.67 -9.03
N SER A 17 -2.39 -5.10 -7.86
CA SER A 17 -1.70 -6.39 -7.72
C SER A 17 -2.62 -7.59 -7.96
N ILE A 18 -3.88 -7.54 -7.49
CA ILE A 18 -4.87 -8.60 -7.69
C ILE A 18 -5.29 -8.68 -9.16
N VAL A 19 -5.64 -7.54 -9.77
CA VAL A 19 -6.06 -7.47 -11.17
C VAL A 19 -4.92 -7.93 -12.09
N GLY A 20 -3.71 -7.46 -11.84
CA GLY A 20 -2.52 -7.87 -12.59
C GLY A 20 -2.23 -9.37 -12.50
N PHE A 21 -2.38 -9.96 -11.31
CA PHE A 21 -2.25 -11.40 -11.12
C PHE A 21 -3.30 -12.20 -11.91
N ILE A 22 -4.56 -11.76 -11.89
CA ILE A 22 -5.65 -12.40 -12.64
C ILE A 22 -5.41 -12.30 -14.16
N ILE A 23 -5.02 -11.11 -14.66
CA ILE A 23 -4.71 -10.91 -16.08
C ILE A 23 -3.53 -11.78 -16.52
N SER A 24 -2.48 -11.86 -15.69
CA SER A 24 -1.33 -12.73 -15.94
C SER A 24 -1.75 -14.19 -16.07
N ALA A 25 -2.55 -14.69 -15.12
CA ALA A 25 -2.98 -16.08 -15.07
C ALA A 25 -3.94 -16.46 -16.22
N VAL A 26 -4.93 -15.61 -16.53
CA VAL A 26 -5.98 -15.94 -17.50
C VAL A 26 -5.57 -15.59 -18.93
N TYR A 27 -4.84 -14.49 -19.13
CA TYR A 27 -4.60 -13.95 -20.47
C TYR A 27 -3.18 -14.18 -20.98
N VAL A 28 -2.17 -14.10 -20.10
CA VAL A 28 -0.77 -14.18 -20.54
C VAL A 28 -0.24 -15.62 -20.51
N PHE A 29 -0.59 -16.39 -19.48
CA PHE A 29 -0.17 -17.79 -19.34
C PHE A 29 -0.49 -18.68 -20.57
N PRO A 30 -1.71 -18.65 -21.15
CA PRO A 30 -2.01 -19.47 -22.34
C PRO A 30 -1.36 -18.94 -23.63
N ARG A 31 -0.95 -17.66 -23.68
CA ARG A 31 -0.35 -17.04 -24.86
C ARG A 31 1.16 -17.23 -24.92
N SER A 32 1.84 -17.17 -23.79
CA SER A 32 3.30 -17.24 -23.72
C SER A 32 3.75 -17.57 -22.30
N GLN A 33 4.27 -18.78 -22.11
CA GLN A 33 4.68 -19.30 -20.81
C GLN A 33 5.77 -18.42 -20.16
N THR A 34 6.71 -17.90 -20.96
CA THR A 34 7.79 -17.00 -20.50
C THR A 34 7.28 -15.65 -20.02
N TRP A 35 6.31 -15.06 -20.72
CA TRP A 35 5.70 -13.78 -20.34
C TRP A 35 4.75 -13.94 -19.14
N GLY A 36 3.98 -15.03 -19.09
CA GLY A 36 3.12 -15.32 -17.95
C GLY A 36 3.93 -15.52 -16.66
N PHE A 37 5.08 -16.20 -16.74
CA PHE A 37 5.96 -16.38 -15.59
C PHE A 37 6.55 -15.06 -15.08
N THR A 38 7.03 -14.19 -15.98
CA THR A 38 7.60 -12.88 -15.60
C THR A 38 6.57 -11.97 -14.96
N PHE A 39 5.36 -11.85 -15.53
CA PHE A 39 4.30 -11.06 -14.91
C PHE A 39 3.83 -11.63 -13.57
N THR A 40 3.78 -12.96 -13.44
CA THR A 40 3.42 -13.61 -12.17
C THR A 40 4.40 -13.23 -11.06
N ILE A 41 5.71 -13.30 -11.32
CA ILE A 41 6.74 -12.87 -10.36
C ILE A 41 6.61 -11.38 -10.03
N PHE A 42 6.42 -10.53 -11.05
CA PHE A 42 6.27 -9.10 -10.85
C PHE A 42 5.08 -8.76 -9.94
N PHE A 43 3.89 -9.32 -10.22
CA PHE A 43 2.70 -9.08 -9.42
C PHE A 43 2.80 -9.72 -8.02
N MET A 44 3.48 -10.85 -7.90
CA MET A 44 3.76 -11.48 -6.60
C MET A 44 4.65 -10.59 -5.73
N LEU A 45 5.71 -9.99 -6.29
CA LEU A 45 6.53 -9.00 -5.57
C LEU A 45 5.72 -7.76 -5.18
N MET A 46 4.87 -7.26 -6.09
CA MET A 46 3.95 -6.16 -5.82
C MET A 46 2.99 -6.48 -4.66
N PHE A 47 2.45 -7.71 -4.64
CA PHE A 47 1.55 -8.19 -3.62
C PHE A 47 2.25 -8.26 -2.25
N VAL A 48 3.44 -8.86 -2.19
CA VAL A 48 4.24 -8.93 -0.95
C VAL A 48 4.61 -7.53 -0.46
N ALA A 49 5.01 -6.62 -1.35
CA ALA A 49 5.29 -5.24 -0.99
C ALA A 49 4.04 -4.54 -0.40
N SER A 50 2.85 -4.82 -0.95
CA SER A 50 1.59 -4.30 -0.41
C SER A 50 1.29 -4.83 0.99
N LEU A 51 1.57 -6.12 1.24
CA LEU A 51 1.39 -6.74 2.56
C LEU A 51 2.34 -6.12 3.58
N ILE A 52 3.63 -6.00 3.26
CA ILE A 52 4.62 -5.34 4.12
C ILE A 52 4.18 -3.92 4.43
N SER A 53 3.71 -3.19 3.41
CA SER A 53 3.23 -1.83 3.59
C SER A 53 2.04 -1.79 4.55
N MET A 54 1.11 -2.75 4.52
CA MET A 54 -0.02 -2.80 5.45
C MET A 54 0.42 -3.18 6.87
N THR A 55 1.33 -4.15 7.01
CA THR A 55 1.82 -4.64 8.32
C THR A 55 2.66 -3.60 9.07
N TYR A 56 3.47 -2.81 8.37
CA TYR A 56 4.24 -1.68 8.94
C TYR A 56 3.58 -0.33 8.66
N GLY A 57 2.27 -0.35 8.37
CA GLY A 57 1.47 0.85 8.24
C GLY A 57 0.89 1.26 9.58
N PRO A 58 0.04 2.29 9.57
CA PRO A 58 0.28 3.66 10.03
C PRO A 58 0.67 3.83 11.51
N ASP A 59 0.86 2.78 12.30
CA ASP A 59 1.07 2.87 13.74
C ASP A 59 2.33 3.68 14.09
N GLU A 60 3.45 3.46 13.41
CA GLU A 60 4.68 4.26 13.57
C GLU A 60 4.49 5.73 13.13
N ALA A 61 3.84 5.96 11.99
CA ALA A 61 3.68 7.29 11.42
C ALA A 61 2.65 8.15 12.19
N MET A 62 1.56 7.53 12.67
CA MET A 62 0.55 8.18 13.48
C MET A 62 1.05 8.44 14.91
N LEU A 63 1.85 7.52 15.49
CA LEU A 63 2.52 7.77 16.78
C LEU A 63 3.46 8.97 16.69
N HIS A 64 4.30 9.06 15.67
CA HIS A 64 5.21 10.21 15.49
C HIS A 64 4.48 11.52 15.18
N ALA A 65 3.43 11.49 14.35
CA ALA A 65 2.63 12.68 14.04
C ALA A 65 1.82 13.21 15.25
N GLY A 66 1.37 12.31 16.13
CA GLY A 66 0.71 12.67 17.39
C GLY A 66 1.64 13.40 18.35
N HIS A 67 2.88 12.91 18.50
CA HIS A 67 3.88 13.52 19.39
C HIS A 67 4.33 14.93 18.95
N GLU A 68 4.36 15.23 17.64
CA GLU A 68 4.70 16.59 17.17
C GLU A 68 3.61 17.63 17.47
N ARG A 69 2.33 17.26 17.36
CA ARG A 69 1.22 18.20 17.64
C ARG A 69 1.17 18.59 19.12
N GLU A 70 1.42 17.66 20.04
CA GLU A 70 1.38 17.94 21.46
C GLU A 70 2.52 18.86 21.92
N ARG A 71 3.74 18.71 21.35
CA ARG A 71 4.84 19.64 21.60
C ARG A 71 4.54 21.06 21.11
N ARG A 72 3.82 21.20 19.99
CA ARG A 72 3.46 22.51 19.44
C ARG A 72 2.46 23.25 20.34
N ASN A 73 1.51 22.52 20.93
CA ASN A 73 0.48 23.12 21.79
C ASN A 73 1.08 23.62 23.11
N LYS A 74 1.95 22.83 23.77
CA LYS A 74 2.67 23.27 24.98
C LYS A 74 3.59 24.48 24.77
N LYS A 75 4.08 24.70 23.55
CA LYS A 75 4.92 25.87 23.21
C LYS A 75 4.10 27.13 22.94
N SER A 76 2.79 26.99 22.67
CA SER A 76 1.89 28.14 22.45
C SER A 76 1.23 28.64 23.73
N GLU A 77 1.34 27.88 24.83
CA GLU A 77 0.74 28.17 26.13
C GLU A 77 1.75 28.74 27.14
N LYS A 78 3.02 28.86 26.75
CA LYS A 78 4.09 29.58 27.47
C LYS A 78 4.48 30.83 26.70
#